data_AF-A0A9D1QPK3-F1
#
_entry.id   AF-A0A9D1QPK3-F1
#
_cell.length_a   1.000
_cell.length_b   1.000
_cell.length_c   1.000
_cell.angle_alpha   90.00
_cell.angle_beta   90.00
_cell.angle_gamma   90.00
#
_symmetry.space_group_name_H-M   'P 1'
#
loop_
_entity.id
_entity.type
_entity.pdbx_description
1 polymer ?
#
loop_
_entity_poly.entity_id
_entity_poly.type
_entity_poly.pdbx_seq_one_letter_code
_entity_poly.pdbx_strand_id
1 'polypeptide(L)'
;MIATLTFFSGSAAAKSLRVANHVYYASFIDANGYSTKYQVVCFTGGGKAAYVNADGVDEHQQPLFNPDQQQQAKQLHSYLTSKKQRQEAAKAGRFTIKGNRLTINNGLLNNNSSAKIDQDGTGKKFIARYPSTTKQKDQTVIFQRAPQKSQYK
;
A
#
# COMPACT_ATOMS: atom_id res chain seq x y z
N MET A 1 14.37 23.33 -28.72
CA MET A 1 14.19 23.50 -27.27
C MET A 1 14.17 22.13 -26.63
N ILE A 2 15.14 21.81 -25.79
CA ILE A 2 15.24 20.50 -25.12
C ILE A 2 14.70 20.70 -23.71
N ALA A 3 13.56 20.07 -23.40
CA ALA A 3 12.97 20.12 -22.07
C ALA A 3 13.78 19.20 -21.14
N THR A 4 14.61 19.80 -20.31
CA THR A 4 15.33 19.12 -19.24
C THR A 4 14.32 18.59 -18.22
N LEU A 5 14.09 17.27 -18.19
CA LEU A 5 13.31 16.62 -17.13
C LEU A 5 14.12 16.66 -15.83
N THR A 6 13.78 17.60 -14.95
CA THR A 6 14.31 17.65 -13.58
C THR A 6 13.73 16.50 -12.77
N PHE A 7 14.48 15.40 -12.66
CA PHE A 7 14.16 14.33 -11.71
C PHE A 7 14.35 14.89 -10.30
N PHE A 8 13.24 15.25 -9.64
CA PHE A 8 13.25 15.54 -8.21
C PHE A 8 13.57 14.25 -7.45
N SER A 9 14.85 14.04 -7.19
CA SER A 9 15.37 13.07 -6.23
C SER A 9 15.07 13.54 -4.81
N GLY A 10 13.78 13.67 -4.49
CA GLY A 10 13.33 13.87 -3.12
C GLY A 10 13.83 12.70 -2.28
N SER A 11 14.55 13.03 -1.20
CA SER A 11 15.15 12.09 -0.27
C SER A 11 14.15 11.01 0.17
N ALA A 12 14.66 9.81 0.44
CA ALA A 12 13.91 8.64 0.86
C ALA A 12 12.86 8.91 1.96
N ALA A 13 13.19 9.80 2.89
CA ALA A 13 12.31 10.25 3.97
C ALA A 13 11.11 11.06 3.44
N ALA A 14 11.31 11.95 2.47
CA ALA A 14 10.24 12.77 1.89
C ALA A 14 9.19 11.93 1.14
N LYS A 15 9.59 10.81 0.52
CA LYS A 15 8.67 9.90 -0.18
C LYS A 15 7.83 9.04 0.76
N SER A 16 8.41 8.58 1.87
CA SER A 16 7.68 7.89 2.94
C SER A 16 6.65 8.80 3.61
N LEU A 17 6.99 10.09 3.79
CA LEU A 17 6.08 11.09 4.36
C LEU A 17 4.83 11.35 3.52
N ARG A 18 4.91 11.24 2.18
CA ARG A 18 3.76 11.50 1.28
C ARG A 18 2.73 10.39 1.23
N VAL A 19 3.13 9.16 1.53
CA VAL A 19 2.22 8.00 1.61
C VAL A 19 1.76 7.72 3.04
N ALA A 20 2.46 8.28 4.03
CA ALA A 20 2.10 8.14 5.42
C ALA A 20 0.74 8.78 5.75
N ASN A 21 0.07 8.21 6.74
CA ASN A 21 -1.21 8.68 7.27
C ASN A 21 -2.33 8.73 6.23
N HIS A 22 -2.26 7.86 5.22
CA HIS A 22 -3.32 7.68 4.24
C HIS A 22 -3.72 6.21 4.15
N VAL A 23 -5.02 6.00 3.93
CA VAL A 23 -5.57 4.69 3.60
C VAL A 23 -5.48 4.49 2.10
N TYR A 24 -5.00 3.32 1.71
CA TYR A 24 -4.91 2.87 0.33
C TYR A 24 -5.69 1.57 0.16
N TYR A 25 -6.35 1.46 -0.98
CA TYR A 25 -6.82 0.18 -1.51
C TYR A 25 -5.70 -0.37 -2.39
N ALA A 26 -5.22 -1.55 -2.03
CA ALA A 26 -4.12 -2.24 -2.67
C ALA A 26 -4.66 -3.40 -3.51
N SER A 27 -4.27 -3.44 -4.79
CA SER A 27 -4.59 -4.52 -5.71
C SER A 27 -3.31 -5.21 -6.14
N PHE A 28 -3.25 -6.52 -5.97
CA PHE A 28 -2.12 -7.37 -6.39
C PHE A 28 -2.40 -7.88 -7.79
N ILE A 29 -1.45 -7.68 -8.69
CA ILE A 29 -1.62 -7.92 -10.13
C ILE A 29 -0.58 -8.93 -10.59
N ASP A 30 -1.06 -10.00 -11.22
CA ASP A 30 -0.21 -11.03 -11.80
C ASP A 30 0.45 -10.61 -13.12
N ALA A 31 1.28 -11.50 -13.67
CA ALA A 31 1.97 -11.27 -14.94
C ALA A 31 1.02 -11.07 -16.14
N ASN A 32 -0.22 -11.56 -16.04
CA ASN A 32 -1.24 -11.45 -17.09
C ASN A 32 -2.08 -10.16 -16.96
N GLY A 33 -1.84 -9.37 -15.91
CA GLY A 33 -2.58 -8.13 -15.66
C GLY A 33 -3.87 -8.32 -14.86
N TYR A 34 -4.13 -9.51 -14.32
CA TYR A 34 -5.31 -9.77 -13.51
C TYR A 34 -5.07 -9.45 -12.03
N SER A 35 -6.05 -8.81 -11.41
CA SER A 35 -6.05 -8.61 -9.96
C SER A 35 -6.34 -9.93 -9.25
N THR A 36 -5.41 -10.40 -8.41
CA THR A 36 -5.49 -11.69 -7.72
C THR A 36 -5.91 -11.56 -6.26
N LYS A 37 -5.62 -10.41 -5.65
CA LYS A 37 -5.91 -10.09 -4.24
C LYS A 37 -6.16 -8.60 -4.04
N TYR A 38 -6.95 -8.30 -3.02
CA TYR A 38 -7.27 -6.95 -2.59
C TYR A 38 -7.01 -6.77 -1.10
N GLN A 39 -6.47 -5.63 -0.72
CA GLN A 39 -6.23 -5.27 0.67
C GLN A 39 -6.53 -3.80 0.92
N VAL A 40 -6.91 -3.47 2.15
CA VAL A 40 -6.88 -2.09 2.63
C VAL A 40 -5.63 -1.91 3.47
N VAL A 41 -4.83 -0.90 3.15
CA VAL A 41 -3.50 -0.68 3.72
C VAL A 41 -3.40 0.74 4.26
N CYS A 42 -2.80 0.85 5.45
CA CYS A 42 -2.74 2.08 6.24
C CYS A 42 -1.27 2.33 6.61
N PHE A 43 -0.58 3.21 5.86
CA PHE A 43 0.84 3.49 6.10
C PHE A 43 1.02 4.50 7.24
N THR A 44 2.05 4.27 8.05
CA THR A 44 2.47 5.13 9.15
C THR A 44 3.60 6.07 8.72
N GLY A 45 3.86 7.12 9.51
CA GLY A 45 4.97 8.06 9.27
C GLY A 45 6.35 7.40 9.10
N GLY A 46 6.56 6.23 9.72
CA GLY A 46 7.79 5.45 9.62
C GLY A 46 7.86 4.51 8.42
N GLY A 47 6.92 4.58 7.47
CA GLY A 47 6.91 3.74 6.27
C GLY A 47 6.38 2.32 6.47
N LYS A 48 5.97 1.95 7.69
CA LYS A 48 5.33 0.66 7.99
C LYS A 48 3.83 0.74 7.84
N ALA A 49 3.11 -0.37 7.62
CA ALA A 49 1.66 -0.34 7.46
C ALA A 49 0.90 -1.42 8.25
N ALA A 50 -0.34 -1.09 8.60
CA ALA A 50 -1.39 -2.03 8.96
C ALA A 50 -2.19 -2.41 7.70
N TYR A 51 -2.78 -3.60 7.66
CA TYR A 51 -3.62 -4.02 6.53
C TYR A 51 -4.73 -4.98 6.93
N VAL A 52 -5.76 -5.07 6.08
CA VAL A 52 -6.84 -6.06 6.13
C VAL A 52 -7.08 -6.61 4.73
N ASN A 53 -7.32 -7.91 4.63
CA ASN A 53 -7.67 -8.56 3.36
C ASN A 53 -9.13 -8.24 2.99
N ALA A 54 -9.38 -8.04 1.71
CA ALA A 54 -10.71 -7.92 1.14
C ALA A 54 -10.98 -9.10 0.19
N ASP A 55 -12.23 -9.55 0.12
CA ASP A 55 -12.64 -10.65 -0.76
C ASP A 55 -12.69 -10.22 -2.23
N GLY A 56 -12.86 -8.93 -2.47
CA GLY A 56 -12.96 -8.36 -3.80
C GLY A 56 -13.05 -6.84 -3.77
N VAL A 57 -13.49 -6.27 -4.88
CA VAL A 57 -13.93 -4.87 -4.96
C VAL A 57 -15.30 -4.78 -5.63
N ASP A 58 -16.07 -3.77 -5.28
CA ASP A 58 -17.35 -3.44 -5.93
C ASP A 58 -17.14 -2.73 -7.29
N GLU A 59 -18.24 -2.38 -7.95
CA GLU A 59 -18.25 -1.64 -9.21
C GLU A 59 -17.57 -0.26 -9.13
N HIS A 60 -17.40 0.27 -7.93
CA HIS A 60 -16.72 1.54 -7.64
C HIS A 60 -15.29 1.35 -7.13
N GLN A 61 -14.70 0.15 -7.26
CA GLN A 61 -13.36 -0.19 -6.78
C GLN A 61 -13.20 -0.05 -5.25
N GLN A 62 -14.28 -0.18 -4.48
CA GLN A 62 -14.25 -0.22 -3.03
C GLN A 62 -14.10 -1.67 -2.54
N PRO A 63 -13.29 -1.93 -1.52
CA PRO A 63 -13.06 -3.26 -0.98
C PRO A 63 -14.35 -3.87 -0.42
N LEU A 64 -14.62 -5.12 -0.80
CA LEU A 64 -15.69 -5.94 -0.26
C LEU A 64 -15.15 -6.79 0.90
N PHE A 65 -15.87 -6.78 2.02
CA PHE A 65 -15.51 -7.51 3.22
C PHE A 65 -16.62 -8.48 3.62
N ASN A 66 -16.24 -9.70 4.02
CA ASN A 66 -17.12 -10.56 4.81
C ASN A 66 -17.22 -10.06 6.27
N PRO A 67 -18.12 -10.62 7.11
CA PRO A 67 -18.35 -10.12 8.47
C PRO A 67 -17.09 -10.05 9.35
N ASP A 68 -16.22 -11.07 9.30
CA ASP A 68 -14.97 -11.10 10.06
C ASP A 68 -13.98 -10.02 9.58
N GLN A 69 -13.82 -9.90 8.27
CA GLN A 69 -13.00 -8.86 7.66
C GLN A 69 -13.56 -7.46 7.93
N GLN A 70 -14.88 -7.30 8.02
CA GLN A 70 -15.50 -6.02 8.33
C GLN A 70 -15.21 -5.60 9.77
N GLN A 71 -15.15 -6.54 10.70
CA GLN A 71 -14.70 -6.28 12.07
C GLN A 71 -13.22 -5.88 12.10
N GLN A 72 -12.35 -6.57 11.34
CA GLN A 72 -10.94 -6.20 11.19
C GLN A 72 -10.78 -4.83 10.50
N ALA A 73 -11.61 -4.51 9.51
CA ALA A 73 -11.60 -3.22 8.81
C ALA A 73 -12.06 -2.09 9.74
N LYS A 74 -13.01 -2.35 10.65
CA LYS A 74 -13.36 -1.41 11.74
C LYS A 74 -12.19 -1.21 12.71
N GLN A 75 -11.43 -2.25 13.04
CA GLN A 75 -10.18 -2.10 13.81
C GLN A 75 -9.11 -1.36 13.01
N LEU A 76 -9.09 -1.53 11.67
CA LEU A 76 -8.25 -0.72 10.81
C LEU A 76 -8.68 0.75 10.87
N HIS A 77 -9.98 1.02 10.93
CA HIS A 77 -10.53 2.36 11.18
C HIS A 77 -10.10 2.91 12.55
N SER A 78 -9.98 2.09 13.60
CA SER A 78 -9.45 2.55 14.88
C SER A 78 -7.92 2.77 14.87
N TYR A 79 -7.16 2.10 13.99
CA TYR A 79 -5.79 2.51 13.65
C TYR A 79 -5.73 3.89 12.98
N LEU A 80 -6.83 4.32 12.36
CA LEU A 80 -6.95 5.67 11.83
C LEU A 80 -7.03 6.67 12.98
N THR A 81 -7.89 6.44 13.96
CA THR A 81 -8.16 7.44 15.02
C THR A 81 -7.17 7.40 16.19
N SER A 82 -6.46 6.28 16.43
CA SER A 82 -5.54 6.13 17.58
C SER A 82 -4.07 5.95 17.19
N LYS A 83 -3.22 6.89 17.64
CA LYS A 83 -1.75 6.83 17.47
C LYS A 83 -1.13 5.58 18.10
N LYS A 84 -1.63 5.14 19.27
CA LYS A 84 -1.12 3.96 19.98
C LYS A 84 -1.37 2.69 19.19
N GLN A 85 -2.61 2.50 18.72
CA GLN A 85 -2.97 1.33 17.92
C GLN A 85 -2.18 1.34 16.60
N ARG A 86 -2.03 2.51 15.96
CA ARG A 86 -1.23 2.66 14.74
C ARG A 86 0.23 2.22 14.92
N GLN A 87 0.84 2.54 16.06
CA GLN A 87 2.20 2.11 16.40
C GLN A 87 2.27 0.60 16.65
N GLU A 88 1.29 0.01 17.33
CA GLU A 88 1.21 -1.45 17.54
C GLU A 88 1.13 -2.22 16.22
N ALA A 89 0.23 -1.83 15.31
CA ALA A 89 0.13 -2.49 14.01
C ALA A 89 1.39 -2.29 13.15
N ALA A 90 2.05 -1.14 13.27
CA ALA A 90 3.33 -0.89 12.62
C ALA A 90 4.47 -1.79 13.14
N LYS A 91 4.42 -2.27 14.38
CA LYS A 91 5.46 -3.16 14.92
C LYS A 91 5.55 -4.48 14.16
N ALA A 92 4.45 -4.98 13.61
CA ALA A 92 4.42 -6.21 12.83
C ALA A 92 5.28 -6.16 11.55
N GLY A 93 5.56 -4.96 11.00
CA GLY A 93 6.53 -4.78 9.92
C GLY A 93 6.18 -5.48 8.60
N ARG A 94 4.93 -5.91 8.41
CA ARG A 94 4.46 -6.69 7.25
C ARG A 94 4.52 -5.91 5.95
N PHE A 95 4.43 -4.59 6.04
CA PHE A 95 4.73 -3.65 4.96
C PHE A 95 5.84 -2.73 5.45
N THR A 96 6.85 -2.50 4.62
CA THR A 96 7.93 -1.57 4.93
C THR A 96 8.34 -0.79 3.69
N ILE A 97 8.17 0.53 3.73
CA ILE A 97 8.69 1.48 2.75
C ILE A 97 10.02 2.04 3.27
N LYS A 98 11.09 1.85 2.50
CA LYS A 98 12.40 2.46 2.75
C LYS A 98 12.87 3.11 1.47
N GLY A 99 12.86 4.44 1.45
CA GLY A 99 13.15 5.22 0.26
C GLY A 99 12.15 4.99 -0.86
N ASN A 100 12.61 4.61 -2.04
CA ASN A 100 11.76 4.32 -3.19
C ASN A 100 11.43 2.82 -3.30
N ARG A 101 11.53 2.08 -2.20
CA ARG A 101 11.31 0.64 -2.20
C ARG A 101 10.24 0.23 -1.20
N LEU A 102 9.41 -0.72 -1.61
CA LEU A 102 8.41 -1.36 -0.77
C LEU A 102 8.80 -2.82 -0.56
N THR A 103 8.67 -3.31 0.66
CA THR A 103 8.76 -4.74 1.00
C THR A 103 7.44 -5.16 1.62
N ILE A 104 6.91 -6.31 1.19
CA ILE A 104 5.68 -6.90 1.73
C ILE A 104 6.00 -8.32 2.19
N ASN A 105 5.87 -8.57 3.48
CA ASN A 105 6.14 -9.85 4.16
C ASN A 105 4.86 -10.35 4.85
N ASN A 106 3.73 -10.33 4.14
CA ASN A 106 2.41 -10.72 4.64
C ASN A 106 1.98 -12.14 4.20
N GLY A 107 2.88 -12.90 3.56
CA GLY A 107 2.61 -14.24 3.04
C GLY A 107 1.94 -14.28 1.66
N LEU A 108 1.55 -13.13 1.08
CA LEU A 108 1.03 -13.07 -0.29
C LEU A 108 2.13 -13.05 -1.35
N LEU A 109 3.29 -12.49 -0.99
CA LEU A 109 4.47 -12.41 -1.86
C LEU A 109 5.61 -13.22 -1.27
N ASN A 110 6.52 -13.70 -2.13
CA ASN A 110 7.73 -14.37 -1.66
C ASN A 110 8.50 -13.46 -0.70
N ASN A 111 8.79 -13.98 0.48
CA ASN A 111 9.52 -13.27 1.53
C ASN A 111 10.85 -12.72 0.97
N ASN A 112 11.20 -11.48 1.35
CA ASN A 112 12.41 -10.73 0.95
C ASN A 112 12.37 -10.01 -0.41
N SER A 113 11.27 -10.07 -1.15
CA SER A 113 11.16 -9.27 -2.37
C SER A 113 10.97 -7.79 -2.05
N SER A 114 11.75 -6.95 -2.71
CA SER A 114 11.61 -5.50 -2.60
C SER A 114 11.22 -4.92 -3.95
N ALA A 115 10.06 -4.29 -4.02
CA ALA A 115 9.57 -3.62 -5.22
C ALA A 115 10.08 -2.19 -5.31
N LYS A 116 10.30 -1.72 -6.53
CA LYS A 116 10.51 -0.29 -6.80
C LYS A 116 9.15 0.41 -6.79
N ILE A 117 9.08 1.54 -6.09
CA ILE A 117 7.88 2.39 -6.03
C ILE A 117 7.97 3.44 -7.14
N ASP A 118 7.02 3.38 -8.06
CA ASP A 118 6.73 4.43 -9.02
C ASP A 118 5.55 5.25 -8.46
N GLN A 119 5.81 6.49 -8.04
CA GLN A 119 4.78 7.38 -7.51
C GLN A 119 4.32 8.33 -8.61
N ASP A 120 3.01 8.56 -8.70
CA ASP A 120 2.57 9.85 -9.21
C ASP A 120 2.98 10.90 -8.16
N GLY A 121 3.42 12.09 -8.55
CA GLY A 121 3.91 13.09 -7.61
C GLY A 121 2.89 13.53 -6.53
N THR A 122 1.65 13.02 -6.57
CA THR A 122 0.49 13.46 -5.79
C THR A 122 0.22 12.59 -4.55
N GLY A 123 0.79 11.38 -4.48
CA GLY A 123 0.54 10.43 -3.38
C GLY A 123 -0.89 9.86 -3.37
N LYS A 124 -1.70 10.16 -4.40
CA LYS A 124 -3.03 9.58 -4.60
C LYS A 124 -2.94 8.19 -5.19
N LYS A 125 -1.90 7.91 -5.96
CA LYS A 125 -1.61 6.58 -6.48
C LYS A 125 -0.11 6.32 -6.48
N PHE A 126 0.27 5.10 -6.13
CA PHE A 126 1.62 4.63 -6.39
C PHE A 126 1.61 3.14 -6.74
N ILE A 127 2.63 2.73 -7.47
CA ILE A 127 2.74 1.38 -8.00
C ILE A 127 4.04 0.79 -7.49
N ALA A 128 3.95 -0.39 -6.88
CA ALA A 128 5.11 -1.18 -6.49
C ALA A 128 5.33 -2.27 -7.55
N ARG A 129 6.44 -2.18 -8.29
CA ARG A 129 6.81 -3.16 -9.31
C ARG A 129 7.90 -4.08 -8.79
N TYR A 130 7.62 -5.37 -8.75
CA TYR A 130 8.57 -6.41 -8.43
C TYR A 130 9.38 -6.80 -9.68
N PRO A 131 10.67 -7.12 -9.54
CA PRO A 131 11.46 -7.57 -10.68
C PRO A 131 10.85 -8.86 -11.27
N SER A 132 10.76 -8.95 -12.59
CA SER A 132 10.31 -10.18 -13.28
C SER A 132 11.17 -11.40 -12.99
N THR A 133 12.40 -11.20 -12.50
CA THR A 133 13.31 -12.27 -12.06
C THR A 133 12.89 -12.93 -10.75
N THR A 134 11.97 -12.31 -9.99
CA THR A 134 11.40 -12.96 -8.81
C THR A 134 10.34 -13.96 -9.26
N LYS A 135 10.42 -15.21 -8.78
CA LYS A 135 9.41 -16.27 -9.00
C LYS A 135 8.11 -15.98 -8.23
N GLN A 136 7.59 -14.78 -8.38
CA GLN A 136 6.39 -14.29 -7.71
C GLN A 136 5.21 -14.36 -8.66
N LYS A 137 4.07 -14.78 -8.11
CA LYS A 137 2.80 -14.79 -8.84
C LYS A 137 2.38 -13.37 -9.22
N ASP A 138 2.41 -12.47 -8.25
CA ASP A 138 2.06 -11.07 -8.44
C ASP A 138 3.32 -10.24 -8.69
N GLN A 139 3.35 -9.52 -9.81
CA GLN A 139 4.49 -8.72 -10.23
C GLN A 139 4.30 -7.23 -9.91
N THR A 140 3.05 -6.81 -9.74
CA THR A 140 2.72 -5.41 -9.49
C THR A 140 1.73 -5.31 -8.34
N VAL A 141 1.90 -4.31 -7.48
CA VAL A 141 0.89 -3.91 -6.51
C VAL A 141 0.54 -2.45 -6.72
N ILE A 142 -0.72 -2.18 -7.01
CA ILE A 142 -1.23 -0.82 -7.17
C ILE A 142 -1.84 -0.37 -5.86
N PHE A 143 -1.41 0.79 -5.37
CA PHE A 143 -1.98 1.44 -4.20
C PHE A 143 -2.74 2.68 -4.65
N GLN A 144 -4.07 2.63 -4.52
CA GLN A 144 -4.96 3.75 -4.81
C GLN A 144 -5.45 4.34 -3.49
N ARG A 145 -5.31 5.66 -3.31
CA ARG A 145 -5.76 6.32 -2.08
C ARG A 145 -7.28 6.21 -1.96
N ALA A 146 -7.75 5.79 -0.79
CA ALA A 146 -9.17 5.64 -0.51
C ALA A 146 -9.90 7.02 -0.53
N PRO A 147 -11.21 7.05 -0.79
CA PRO A 147 -12.01 8.28 -0.74
C PRO A 147 -11.92 8.98 0.61
N GLN A 148 -12.15 10.30 0.66
CA GLN A 148 -12.03 11.09 1.89
C GLN A 148 -12.90 10.59 3.05
N LYS A 149 -14.09 10.04 2.76
CA LYS A 149 -14.98 9.39 3.75
C LYS A 149 -14.36 8.17 4.44
N SER A 150 -13.39 7.53 3.79
CA SER A 150 -12.67 6.35 4.27
C SER A 150 -11.27 6.69 4.78
N GLN A 151 -10.86 7.97 4.70
CA GLN A 151 -9.63 8.46 5.30
C GLN A 151 -9.85 8.74 6.79
N TYR A 152 -8.74 8.80 7.53
CA TYR A 152 -8.65 9.25 8.91
C TYR A 152 -9.58 10.44 9.20
N LYS A 153 -10.71 10.18 9.85
CA LYS A 153 -11.49 11.18 10.58
C LYS A 153 -11.62 10.70 12.01
#